data_AF-A0AAX7TVF1-F1
#
_entry.id   AF-A0AAX7TVF1-F1
#
_cell.length_a   1.000
_cell.length_b   1.000
_cell.length_c   1.000
_cell.angle_alpha   90.00
_cell.angle_beta   90.00
_cell.angle_gamma   90.00
#
_symmetry.space_group_name_H-M   'P 1'
#
loop_
_entity.id
_entity.type
_entity.pdbx_description
1 polymer ?
#
loop_
_entity_poly.entity_id
_entity_poly.type
_entity_poly.pdbx_seq_one_letter_code
_entity_poly.pdbx_strand_id
1 'polypeptide(L)'
;MVKHQPLQVYEKQVFVSFVTGIYGCRWKRYQRSQDESSRWECTWFVILCSSFLLLLFWGYFWLMARNDFNDFNWLVYNRSGEWRDETMPILASTTVGFCYVTFLLILALFHISLGQQLNLYWVHKMGVLATLLTTISGVIFVDDLWGDEWDILLASLQYTAPFLHLGALVTVTAISWLVAGYVVRREKSNIQVMVLFIYIVVLLALCLAPLTFTCPCIMDRHSLKPRPSVIGRRGAPMLAPENTVVSFNRALQHGASSLEADVTISVDGVPFLMRDHTLRRTTDVTKVFPARQYEDASFFNWTEIRSLNAGQWFLESDPYWTAASLTAKERSRIGNQTVCSLVEMLRLAAKANSSALLNIHKPPPEHPRYRSWFMDTLRAVQKAGIPLKRVTWTPDTDRGRVRGLHQTTSEKLSVEAIRQRGITSLTLHYSKASHKELQEYLANNVSVTVYPVNEPWLYSILWCSGVPSVSSDAPHVLRKVPYPIWLMVNTGPLPIFHCTALWRMSGMQNYNPEHIMLSAVARRSSRDVNIMKEKLIFSELNNGLSSTEELSLYPENGYVRYSHGGLSR
;
A
#
# COMPACT_ATOMS: atom_id res chain seq x y z
N MET A 1 -26.79 -34.81 56.83
CA MET A 1 -27.03 -33.41 56.41
C MET A 1 -26.50 -33.24 54.99
N VAL A 2 -27.38 -33.39 53.99
CA VAL A 2 -27.01 -33.29 52.57
C VAL A 2 -26.74 -31.82 52.26
N LYS A 3 -25.50 -31.48 51.91
CA LYS A 3 -25.16 -30.13 51.43
C LYS A 3 -25.85 -29.93 50.09
N HIS A 4 -26.91 -29.14 50.06
CA HIS A 4 -27.44 -28.61 48.81
C HIS A 4 -26.35 -27.78 48.12
N GLN A 5 -25.83 -28.30 47.02
CA GLN A 5 -25.12 -27.48 46.04
C GLN A 5 -26.11 -26.40 45.56
N PRO A 6 -25.73 -25.10 45.57
CA PRO A 6 -26.59 -24.07 45.03
C PRO A 6 -26.81 -24.38 43.54
N LEU A 7 -28.08 -24.44 43.13
CA LEU A 7 -28.51 -24.55 41.74
C LEU A 7 -27.84 -23.41 40.95
N GLN A 8 -26.83 -23.77 40.17
CA GLN A 8 -26.13 -22.85 39.28
C GLN A 8 -27.09 -22.44 38.16
N VAL A 9 -27.50 -21.18 38.16
CA VAL A 9 -28.28 -20.60 37.06
C VAL A 9 -27.35 -20.43 35.87
N TYR A 10 -27.43 -21.36 34.92
CA TYR A 10 -26.70 -21.30 33.65
C TYR A 10 -27.38 -20.29 32.73
N GLU A 11 -26.87 -19.07 32.69
CA GLU A 11 -27.24 -18.14 31.61
C GLU A 11 -26.72 -18.68 30.27
N LYS A 12 -27.61 -18.81 29.27
CA LYS A 12 -27.23 -19.16 27.89
C LYS A 12 -26.46 -18.00 27.27
N GLN A 13 -25.14 -17.94 27.49
CA GLN A 13 -24.27 -16.99 26.79
C GLN A 13 -23.90 -17.54 25.40
N VAL A 14 -24.88 -17.57 24.49
CA VAL A 14 -24.75 -18.08 23.12
C VAL A 14 -23.57 -17.44 22.38
N PHE A 15 -23.37 -16.14 22.57
CA PHE A 15 -22.24 -15.40 21.98
C PHE A 15 -20.88 -15.90 22.46
N VAL A 16 -20.73 -16.16 23.77
CA VAL A 16 -19.47 -16.65 24.34
C VAL A 16 -19.17 -18.05 23.81
N SER A 17 -20.16 -18.96 23.80
CA SER A 17 -20.00 -20.30 23.23
C SER A 17 -19.64 -20.29 21.74
N PHE A 18 -20.16 -19.32 20.98
CA PHE A 18 -19.81 -19.15 19.57
C PHE A 18 -18.35 -18.70 19.40
N VAL A 19 -17.93 -17.66 20.13
CA VAL A 19 -16.56 -17.11 20.07
C VAL A 19 -15.51 -18.12 20.57
N THR A 20 -15.80 -18.86 21.65
CA THR A 20 -14.91 -19.92 22.15
C THR A 20 -14.93 -21.17 21.27
N GLY A 21 -16.07 -21.45 20.65
CA GLY A 21 -16.26 -22.53 19.69
C GLY A 21 -15.39 -22.35 18.45
N ILE A 22 -15.44 -21.20 17.81
CA ILE A 22 -14.67 -20.96 16.59
C ILE A 22 -13.17 -20.87 16.89
N TYR A 23 -12.76 -20.07 17.88
CA TYR A 23 -11.33 -19.84 18.15
C TYR A 23 -10.59 -21.05 18.74
N GLY A 24 -11.26 -21.78 19.64
CA GLY A 24 -10.65 -22.85 20.45
C GLY A 24 -11.29 -24.23 20.30
N CYS A 25 -12.29 -24.40 19.42
CA CYS A 25 -13.10 -25.62 19.30
C CYS A 25 -13.84 -26.02 20.61
N ARG A 26 -14.21 -25.03 21.44
CA ARG A 26 -14.88 -25.22 22.73
C ARG A 26 -16.37 -24.84 22.64
N TRP A 27 -17.20 -25.80 22.23
CA TRP A 27 -18.64 -25.61 21.99
C TRP A 27 -19.56 -25.97 23.18
N LYS A 28 -19.05 -26.63 24.22
CA LYS A 28 -19.85 -27.10 25.37
C LYS A 28 -20.10 -25.99 26.41
N ARG A 29 -21.25 -26.09 27.12
CA ARG A 29 -21.73 -25.17 28.19
C ARG A 29 -20.58 -24.74 29.10
N TYR A 30 -20.24 -23.46 29.05
CA TYR A 30 -19.01 -22.95 29.63
C TYR A 30 -19.25 -22.40 31.04
N GLN A 31 -18.46 -22.90 31.98
CA GLN A 31 -18.19 -22.25 33.26
C GLN A 31 -17.11 -21.20 32.99
N ARG A 32 -17.36 -19.93 33.31
CA ARG A 32 -16.39 -18.83 33.15
C ARG A 32 -15.10 -19.22 33.88
N SER A 33 -14.09 -19.71 33.16
CA SER A 33 -12.79 -19.97 33.78
C SER A 33 -12.18 -18.61 34.11
N GLN A 34 -11.97 -18.36 35.40
CA GLN A 34 -11.23 -17.19 35.88
C GLN A 34 -9.71 -17.41 35.79
N ASP A 35 -9.27 -18.48 35.13
CA ASP A 35 -7.87 -18.87 35.04
C ASP A 35 -7.13 -17.99 34.03
N GLU A 36 -5.98 -17.46 34.47
CA GLU A 36 -5.08 -16.69 33.62
C GLU A 36 -4.63 -17.52 32.40
N SER A 37 -4.49 -16.87 31.23
CA SER A 37 -3.97 -17.55 30.03
C SER A 37 -2.54 -18.05 30.29
N SER A 38 -2.24 -19.25 29.80
CA SER A 38 -0.91 -19.84 29.96
C SER A 38 0.15 -19.04 29.19
N ARG A 39 1.42 -19.15 29.59
CA ARG A 39 2.54 -18.54 28.84
C ARG A 39 2.53 -18.97 27.36
N TRP A 40 2.20 -20.22 27.08
CA TRP A 40 2.09 -20.76 25.72
C TRP A 40 0.96 -20.13 24.91
N GLU A 41 -0.21 -19.89 25.52
CA GLU A 41 -1.33 -19.20 24.86
C GLU A 41 -0.96 -17.75 24.54
N CYS A 42 -0.27 -17.06 25.46
CA CYS A 42 0.26 -15.73 25.21
C CYS A 42 1.28 -15.72 24.06
N THR A 43 2.19 -16.70 23.99
CA THR A 43 3.15 -16.82 22.87
C THR A 43 2.43 -16.97 21.53
N TRP A 44 1.38 -17.80 21.45
CA TRP A 44 0.60 -17.95 20.23
C TRP A 44 -0.17 -16.69 19.84
N PHE A 45 -0.66 -15.92 20.83
CA PHE A 45 -1.25 -14.61 20.56
C PHE A 45 -0.23 -13.62 20.00
N VAL A 46 1.01 -13.61 20.52
CA VAL A 46 2.10 -12.80 19.97
C VAL A 46 2.42 -13.21 18.53
N ILE A 47 2.52 -14.50 18.25
CA ILE A 47 2.72 -15.01 16.88
C ILE A 47 1.59 -14.54 15.96
N LEU A 48 0.33 -14.66 16.39
CA LEU A 48 -0.83 -14.20 15.63
C LEU A 48 -0.76 -12.71 15.31
N CYS A 49 -0.43 -11.87 16.30
CA CYS A 49 -0.24 -10.42 16.11
C CYS A 49 0.91 -10.12 15.14
N SER A 50 2.05 -10.79 15.28
CA SER A 50 3.20 -10.62 14.38
C SER A 50 2.86 -11.04 12.95
N SER A 51 2.14 -12.15 12.77
CA SER A 51 1.65 -12.58 11.45
C SER A 51 0.70 -11.55 10.84
N PHE A 52 -0.20 -10.96 11.64
CA PHE A 52 -1.10 -9.91 11.17
C PHE A 52 -0.31 -8.68 10.68
N LEU A 53 0.66 -8.21 11.47
CA LEU A 53 1.48 -7.05 11.11
C LEU A 53 2.33 -7.30 9.86
N LEU A 54 2.92 -8.50 9.73
CA LEU A 54 3.68 -8.87 8.55
C LEU A 54 2.79 -8.92 7.30
N LEU A 55 1.60 -9.52 7.37
CA LEU A 55 0.66 -9.58 6.26
C LEU A 55 0.09 -8.20 5.91
N LEU A 56 -0.12 -7.33 6.91
CA LEU A 56 -0.55 -5.95 6.68
C LEU A 56 0.53 -5.18 5.91
N PHE A 57 1.79 -5.30 6.33
CA PHE A 57 2.94 -4.72 5.62
C PHE A 57 3.08 -5.29 4.21
N TRP A 58 3.00 -6.62 4.07
CA TRP A 58 3.12 -7.32 2.80
C TRP A 58 1.99 -6.96 1.82
N GLY A 59 0.75 -6.92 2.31
CA GLY A 59 -0.39 -6.48 1.52
C GLY A 59 -0.28 -5.02 1.11
N TYR A 60 0.24 -4.15 2.00
CA TYR A 60 0.52 -2.76 1.67
C TYR A 60 1.59 -2.63 0.57
N PHE A 61 2.69 -3.40 0.67
CA PHE A 61 3.72 -3.46 -0.37
C PHE A 61 3.12 -3.79 -1.73
N TRP A 62 2.34 -4.88 -1.83
CA TRP A 62 1.73 -5.28 -3.09
C TRP A 62 0.67 -4.30 -3.62
N LEU A 63 -0.02 -3.59 -2.74
CA LEU A 63 -0.93 -2.51 -3.15
C LEU A 63 -0.17 -1.36 -3.81
N MET A 64 1.01 -1.00 -3.28
CA MET A 64 1.84 0.07 -3.85
C MET A 64 2.60 -0.39 -5.10
N ALA A 65 3.07 -1.63 -5.12
CA ALA A 65 3.78 -2.25 -6.25
C ALA A 65 2.90 -2.45 -7.49
N ARG A 66 1.59 -2.15 -7.42
CA ARG A 66 0.66 -2.18 -8.57
C ARG A 66 1.16 -1.39 -9.77
N ASN A 67 1.90 -0.31 -9.52
CA ASN A 67 2.55 0.48 -10.56
C ASN A 67 3.45 -0.37 -11.48
N ASP A 68 4.06 -1.44 -10.95
CA ASP A 68 5.13 -2.19 -11.59
C ASP A 68 4.85 -3.69 -11.74
N PHE A 69 3.60 -4.13 -11.59
CA PHE A 69 3.24 -5.55 -11.76
C PHE A 69 3.75 -6.16 -13.07
N ASN A 70 3.66 -5.42 -14.17
CA ASN A 70 4.18 -5.88 -15.45
C ASN A 70 5.72 -5.96 -15.47
N ASP A 71 6.42 -5.04 -14.81
CA ASP A 71 7.87 -5.05 -14.74
C ASP A 71 8.37 -6.18 -13.82
N PHE A 72 7.65 -6.50 -12.74
CA PHE A 72 7.88 -7.71 -11.94
C PHE A 72 7.68 -9.00 -12.75
N ASN A 73 6.55 -9.14 -13.44
CA ASN A 73 6.28 -10.31 -14.30
C ASN A 73 7.33 -10.45 -15.43
N TRP A 74 7.81 -9.33 -15.97
CA TRP A 74 8.89 -9.32 -16.95
C TRP A 74 10.24 -9.78 -16.37
N LEU A 75 10.57 -9.38 -15.13
CA LEU A 75 11.77 -9.86 -14.45
C LEU A 75 11.72 -11.37 -14.19
N VAL A 76 10.56 -11.88 -13.77
CA VAL A 76 10.33 -13.32 -13.62
C VAL A 76 10.54 -14.01 -14.98
N TYR A 77 9.92 -13.51 -16.05
CA TYR A 77 10.08 -14.04 -17.40
C TYR A 77 11.54 -14.09 -17.84
N ASN A 78 12.32 -13.05 -17.57
CA ASN A 78 13.72 -13.00 -17.97
C ASN A 78 14.57 -14.05 -17.25
N ARG A 79 14.20 -14.48 -16.03
CA ARG A 79 14.85 -15.59 -15.31
C ARG A 79 14.30 -16.96 -15.70
N SER A 80 12.98 -17.10 -15.89
CA SER A 80 12.30 -18.40 -16.09
C SER A 80 12.20 -18.82 -17.57
N GLY A 81 12.18 -17.87 -18.49
CA GLY A 81 11.92 -18.08 -19.92
C GLY A 81 10.44 -18.31 -20.27
N GLU A 82 9.54 -18.28 -19.29
CA GLU A 82 8.09 -18.47 -19.46
C GLU A 82 7.33 -17.27 -18.89
N TRP A 83 6.44 -16.70 -19.70
CA TRP A 83 5.62 -15.59 -19.25
C TRP A 83 4.47 -16.13 -18.40
N ARG A 84 4.42 -15.71 -17.14
CA ARG A 84 3.36 -16.02 -16.19
C ARG A 84 3.06 -14.78 -15.38
N ASP A 85 1.80 -14.65 -15.00
CA ASP A 85 1.36 -13.59 -14.13
C ASP A 85 1.47 -14.03 -12.67
N GLU A 86 2.66 -13.83 -12.12
CA GLU A 86 2.98 -14.24 -10.75
C GLU A 86 2.38 -13.30 -9.70
N THR A 87 1.92 -12.11 -10.10
CA THR A 87 1.30 -11.16 -9.15
C THR A 87 -0.04 -11.67 -8.63
N MET A 88 -0.84 -12.34 -9.47
CA MET A 88 -2.15 -12.89 -9.10
C MET A 88 -2.11 -13.91 -7.96
N PRO A 89 -1.30 -15.00 -8.02
CA PRO A 89 -1.24 -15.97 -6.93
C PRO A 89 -0.68 -15.35 -5.64
N ILE A 90 0.25 -14.39 -5.74
CA ILE A 90 0.79 -13.69 -4.56
C ILE A 90 -0.30 -12.82 -3.90
N LEU A 91 -1.06 -12.06 -4.68
CA LEU A 91 -2.16 -11.24 -4.18
C LEU A 91 -3.29 -12.10 -3.57
N ALA A 92 -3.64 -13.20 -4.23
CA ALA A 92 -4.67 -14.11 -3.75
C ALA A 92 -4.28 -14.76 -2.41
N SER A 93 -3.06 -15.31 -2.32
CA SER A 93 -2.55 -15.93 -1.09
C SER A 93 -2.40 -14.91 0.05
N THR A 94 -1.91 -13.70 -0.25
CA THR A 94 -1.81 -12.60 0.72
C THR A 94 -3.18 -12.20 1.25
N THR A 95 -4.18 -12.07 0.37
CA THR A 95 -5.55 -11.69 0.76
C THR A 95 -6.20 -12.76 1.63
N VAL A 96 -6.11 -14.03 1.24
CA VAL A 96 -6.65 -15.15 2.02
C VAL A 96 -5.98 -15.23 3.39
N GLY A 97 -4.64 -15.15 3.43
CA GLY A 97 -3.87 -15.14 4.66
C GLY A 97 -4.24 -13.97 5.57
N PHE A 98 -4.30 -12.76 5.02
CA PHE A 98 -4.67 -11.55 5.77
C PHE A 98 -6.09 -11.63 6.34
N CYS A 99 -7.08 -12.04 5.53
CA CYS A 99 -8.46 -12.20 6.00
C CYS A 99 -8.55 -13.25 7.13
N TYR A 100 -7.88 -14.39 6.96
CA TYR A 100 -7.87 -15.47 7.95
C TYR A 100 -7.25 -15.03 9.29
N VAL A 101 -6.07 -14.43 9.24
CA VAL A 101 -5.35 -13.96 10.44
C VAL A 101 -6.10 -12.81 11.11
N THR A 102 -6.67 -11.88 10.34
CA THR A 102 -7.49 -10.77 10.86
C THR A 102 -8.73 -11.29 11.58
N PHE A 103 -9.42 -12.28 11.00
CA PHE A 103 -10.58 -12.90 11.63
C PHE A 103 -10.23 -13.54 12.98
N LEU A 104 -9.12 -14.28 13.05
CA LEU A 104 -8.64 -14.88 14.30
C LEU A 104 -8.22 -13.81 15.32
N LEU A 105 -7.62 -12.71 14.89
CA LEU A 105 -7.22 -11.61 15.76
C LEU A 105 -8.46 -10.92 16.37
N ILE A 106 -9.51 -10.69 15.58
CA ILE A 106 -10.79 -10.14 16.06
C ILE A 106 -11.40 -11.07 17.13
N LEU A 107 -11.41 -12.38 16.88
CA LEU A 107 -11.86 -13.36 17.87
C LEU A 107 -11.01 -13.30 19.15
N ALA A 108 -9.68 -13.22 19.04
CA ALA A 108 -8.79 -13.08 20.20
C ALA A 108 -9.09 -11.80 21.01
N LEU A 109 -9.37 -10.68 20.34
CA LEU A 109 -9.80 -9.43 21.00
C LEU A 109 -11.14 -9.61 21.74
N PHE A 110 -12.10 -10.35 21.16
CA PHE A 110 -13.33 -10.70 21.88
C PHE A 110 -13.04 -11.56 23.12
N HIS A 111 -12.16 -12.55 23.04
CA HIS A 111 -11.73 -13.33 24.21
C HIS A 111 -11.15 -12.43 25.31
N ILE A 112 -10.27 -11.49 24.97
CA ILE A 112 -9.71 -10.52 25.92
C ILE A 112 -10.82 -9.67 26.55
N SER A 113 -11.74 -9.14 25.74
CA SER A 113 -12.84 -8.27 26.22
C SER A 113 -13.77 -9.00 27.19
N LEU A 114 -14.04 -10.29 26.94
CA LEU A 114 -14.90 -11.18 27.72
C LEU A 114 -14.18 -11.81 28.93
N GLY A 115 -12.84 -11.63 29.02
CA GLY A 115 -12.00 -12.25 30.04
C GLY A 115 -11.91 -13.76 29.90
N GLN A 116 -11.81 -14.26 28.66
CA GLN A 116 -11.66 -15.68 28.32
C GLN A 116 -10.20 -16.02 27.99
N GLN A 117 -9.83 -17.29 28.16
CA GLN A 117 -8.49 -17.79 27.80
C GLN A 117 -8.25 -17.79 26.29
N LEU A 118 -7.07 -17.33 25.86
CA LEU A 118 -6.62 -17.28 24.47
C LEU A 118 -6.18 -18.65 23.93
N ASN A 119 -6.99 -19.69 24.15
CA ASN A 119 -6.71 -21.04 23.66
C ASN A 119 -7.00 -21.16 22.16
N LEU A 120 -5.97 -20.95 21.34
CA LEU A 120 -6.03 -21.14 19.90
C LEU A 120 -5.98 -22.64 19.56
N TYR A 121 -7.01 -23.13 18.85
CA TYR A 121 -7.08 -24.54 18.44
C TYR A 121 -5.91 -24.94 17.52
N TRP A 122 -5.50 -26.21 17.54
CA TRP A 122 -4.30 -26.66 16.82
C TRP A 122 -4.37 -26.46 15.31
N VAL A 123 -5.55 -26.58 14.69
CA VAL A 123 -5.74 -26.29 13.24
C VAL A 123 -5.45 -24.82 12.94
N HIS A 124 -5.89 -23.90 13.81
CA HIS A 124 -5.58 -22.48 13.65
C HIS A 124 -4.10 -22.19 13.87
N LYS A 125 -3.45 -22.87 14.81
CA LYS A 125 -1.98 -22.78 14.99
C LYS A 125 -1.24 -23.17 13.72
N MET A 126 -1.64 -24.28 13.09
CA MET A 126 -1.08 -24.72 11.81
C MET A 126 -1.34 -23.71 10.68
N GLY A 127 -2.57 -23.18 10.59
CA GLY A 127 -2.93 -22.17 9.58
C GLY A 127 -2.13 -20.87 9.73
N VAL A 128 -2.00 -20.36 10.96
CA VAL A 128 -1.20 -19.16 11.27
C VAL A 128 0.27 -19.40 10.93
N LEU A 129 0.84 -20.55 11.31
CA LEU A 129 2.23 -20.89 11.01
C LEU A 129 2.48 -21.03 9.51
N ALA A 130 1.58 -21.71 8.78
CA ALA A 130 1.68 -21.84 7.33
C ALA A 130 1.60 -20.48 6.63
N THR A 131 0.68 -19.61 7.07
CA THR A 131 0.55 -18.25 6.52
C THR A 131 1.81 -17.42 6.81
N LEU A 132 2.36 -17.52 8.03
CA LEU A 132 3.58 -16.82 8.41
C LEU A 132 4.77 -17.27 7.57
N LEU A 133 4.99 -18.59 7.45
CA LEU A 133 6.10 -19.14 6.68
C LEU A 133 6.00 -18.80 5.19
N THR A 134 4.81 -18.93 4.60
CA THR A 134 4.58 -18.56 3.19
C THR A 134 4.83 -17.07 2.94
N THR A 135 4.42 -16.20 3.87
CA THR A 135 4.67 -14.75 3.76
C THR A 135 6.17 -14.44 3.88
N ILE A 136 6.87 -15.06 4.85
CA ILE A 136 8.33 -14.89 5.01
C ILE A 136 9.07 -15.35 3.74
N SER A 137 8.74 -16.52 3.21
CA SER A 137 9.32 -17.02 1.97
C SER A 137 9.04 -16.09 0.79
N GLY A 138 7.83 -15.51 0.71
CA GLY A 138 7.47 -14.53 -0.32
C GLY A 138 8.29 -13.24 -0.24
N VAL A 139 8.50 -12.73 0.98
CA VAL A 139 9.35 -11.54 1.22
C VAL A 139 10.79 -11.83 0.79
N ILE A 140 11.37 -12.96 1.18
CA ILE A 140 12.74 -13.36 0.81
C ILE A 140 12.87 -13.50 -0.71
N PHE A 141 11.88 -14.09 -1.38
CA PHE A 141 11.88 -14.23 -2.83
C PHE A 141 11.86 -12.88 -3.55
N VAL A 142 11.03 -11.93 -3.09
CA VAL A 142 10.99 -10.58 -3.66
C VAL A 142 12.29 -9.82 -3.39
N ASP A 143 12.91 -10.00 -2.22
CA ASP A 143 14.20 -9.38 -1.90
C ASP A 143 15.32 -9.84 -2.85
N ASP A 144 15.41 -11.14 -3.15
CA ASP A 144 16.40 -11.69 -4.09
C ASP A 144 16.13 -11.32 -5.55
N LEU A 145 14.85 -11.28 -5.94
CA LEU A 145 14.47 -11.02 -7.33
C LEU A 145 14.43 -9.53 -7.66
N TRP A 146 13.99 -8.70 -6.71
CA TRP A 146 13.46 -7.36 -6.94
C TRP A 146 13.70 -6.40 -5.77
N GLY A 147 14.81 -6.60 -5.02
CA GLY A 147 15.12 -5.83 -3.82
C GLY A 147 15.25 -4.31 -4.01
N ASP A 148 15.65 -3.85 -5.20
CA ASP A 148 15.74 -2.40 -5.51
C ASP A 148 14.37 -1.69 -5.39
N GLU A 149 13.27 -2.43 -5.48
CA GLU A 149 11.91 -1.87 -5.40
C GLU A 149 11.35 -1.79 -3.98
N TRP A 150 12.16 -2.08 -2.95
CA TRP A 150 11.78 -1.68 -1.59
C TRP A 150 11.68 -0.16 -1.44
N ASP A 151 12.37 0.61 -2.29
CA ASP A 151 12.29 2.07 -2.37
C ASP A 151 10.86 2.57 -2.69
N ILE A 152 10.02 1.73 -3.32
CA ILE A 152 8.60 2.02 -3.56
C ILE A 152 7.88 2.32 -2.25
N LEU A 153 8.18 1.57 -1.18
CA LEU A 153 7.56 1.77 0.11
C LEU A 153 7.88 3.16 0.65
N LEU A 154 9.14 3.58 0.56
CA LEU A 154 9.57 4.89 1.03
C LEU A 154 8.91 6.01 0.22
N ALA A 155 8.86 5.88 -1.11
CA ALA A 155 8.17 6.83 -1.98
C ALA A 155 6.66 6.90 -1.67
N SER A 156 6.03 5.73 -1.46
CA SER A 156 4.59 5.65 -1.15
C SER A 156 4.24 6.32 0.17
N LEU A 157 5.12 6.24 1.18
CA LEU A 157 4.90 6.88 2.49
C LEU A 157 4.80 8.41 2.38
N GLN A 158 5.47 9.04 1.42
CA GLN A 158 5.30 10.49 1.18
C GLN A 158 3.85 10.86 0.81
N TYR A 159 3.06 9.91 0.32
CA TYR A 159 1.65 10.10 -0.02
C TYR A 159 0.70 9.45 0.97
N THR A 160 0.98 8.24 1.43
CA THR A 160 0.07 7.48 2.30
C THR A 160 0.22 7.81 3.78
N ALA A 161 1.34 8.39 4.22
CA ALA A 161 1.61 8.61 5.65
C ALA A 161 0.50 9.37 6.40
N PRO A 162 -0.10 10.45 5.86
CA PRO A 162 -1.22 11.13 6.54
C PRO A 162 -2.43 10.20 6.76
N PHE A 163 -2.71 9.29 5.82
CA PHE A 163 -3.83 8.35 5.92
C PHE A 163 -3.53 7.18 6.84
N LEU A 164 -2.32 6.64 6.76
CA LEU A 164 -1.84 5.60 7.67
C LEU A 164 -1.83 6.12 9.11
N HIS A 165 -1.42 7.37 9.31
CA HIS A 165 -1.48 8.06 10.60
C HIS A 165 -2.90 8.19 11.12
N LEU A 166 -3.83 8.68 10.31
CA LEU A 166 -5.24 8.78 10.70
C LEU A 166 -5.83 7.41 11.04
N GLY A 167 -5.56 6.39 10.23
CA GLY A 167 -5.98 5.01 10.49
C GLY A 167 -5.40 4.46 11.79
N ALA A 168 -4.13 4.71 12.07
CA ALA A 168 -3.49 4.32 13.31
C ALA A 168 -4.10 5.02 14.53
N LEU A 169 -4.41 6.33 14.42
CA LEU A 169 -5.05 7.10 15.49
C LEU A 169 -6.47 6.58 15.79
N VAL A 170 -7.27 6.32 14.76
CA VAL A 170 -8.60 5.69 14.91
C VAL A 170 -8.47 4.32 15.58
N THR A 171 -7.50 3.51 15.18
CA THR A 171 -7.28 2.17 15.72
C THR A 171 -6.87 2.22 17.20
N VAL A 172 -5.90 3.06 17.56
CA VAL A 172 -5.45 3.24 18.95
C VAL A 172 -6.57 3.80 19.83
N THR A 173 -7.40 4.69 19.29
CA THR A 173 -8.59 5.21 19.98
C THR A 173 -9.63 4.11 20.18
N ALA A 174 -9.88 3.29 19.16
CA ALA A 174 -10.83 2.17 19.24
C ALA A 174 -10.38 1.07 20.21
N ILE A 175 -9.07 0.90 20.44
CA ILE A 175 -8.53 -0.08 21.39
C ILE A 175 -8.43 0.50 22.82
N SER A 176 -8.58 1.81 23.00
CA SER A 176 -8.45 2.49 24.31
C SER A 176 -9.33 1.89 25.40
N TRP A 177 -10.60 1.57 25.11
CA TRP A 177 -11.53 0.99 26.07
C TRP A 177 -11.16 -0.44 26.47
N LEU A 178 -10.56 -1.22 25.56
CA LEU A 178 -10.06 -2.56 25.86
C LEU A 178 -8.86 -2.48 26.82
N VAL A 179 -7.95 -1.54 26.57
CA VAL A 179 -6.80 -1.28 27.44
C VAL A 179 -7.26 -0.81 28.81
N ALA A 180 -8.18 0.18 28.86
CA ALA A 180 -8.76 0.66 30.11
C ALA A 180 -9.47 -0.47 30.88
N GLY A 181 -10.28 -1.28 30.18
CA GLY A 181 -10.97 -2.42 30.75
C GLY A 181 -10.05 -3.53 31.27
N TYR A 182 -8.88 -3.73 30.63
CA TYR A 182 -7.85 -4.66 31.10
C TYR A 182 -7.13 -4.12 32.35
N VAL A 183 -6.75 -2.84 32.32
CA VAL A 183 -6.08 -2.12 33.41
C VAL A 183 -6.93 -2.11 34.69
N VAL A 184 -8.23 -1.85 34.58
CA VAL A 184 -9.15 -1.79 35.74
C VAL A 184 -9.44 -3.16 36.36
N ARG A 185 -9.40 -4.24 35.56
CA ARG A 185 -9.80 -5.59 36.02
C ARG A 185 -8.71 -6.37 36.74
N ARG A 186 -7.43 -5.97 36.66
CA ARG A 186 -6.31 -6.73 37.21
C ARG A 186 -5.83 -6.18 38.55
N GLU A 187 -5.54 -7.06 39.50
CA GLU A 187 -5.09 -6.69 40.85
C GLU A 187 -3.57 -6.43 40.97
N LYS A 188 -2.76 -6.77 39.94
CA LYS A 188 -1.28 -6.66 39.99
C LYS A 188 -0.76 -5.35 39.36
N SER A 189 -0.08 -4.51 40.15
CA SER A 189 0.34 -3.15 39.78
C SER A 189 1.38 -3.07 38.65
N ASN A 190 2.42 -3.91 38.63
CA ASN A 190 3.54 -3.73 37.69
C ASN A 190 3.16 -3.94 36.21
N ILE A 191 2.33 -4.95 35.91
CA ILE A 191 1.90 -5.23 34.52
C ILE A 191 0.91 -4.16 34.02
N GLN A 192 0.05 -3.67 34.91
CA GLN A 192 -0.89 -2.60 34.62
C GLN A 192 -0.15 -1.31 34.22
N VAL A 193 0.86 -0.91 35.01
CA VAL A 193 1.69 0.26 34.73
C VAL A 193 2.43 0.10 33.40
N MET A 194 2.99 -1.09 33.13
CA MET A 194 3.68 -1.36 31.87
C MET A 194 2.77 -1.24 30.65
N VAL A 195 1.57 -1.84 30.68
CA VAL A 195 0.62 -1.77 29.56
C VAL A 195 0.14 -0.34 29.32
N LEU A 196 -0.19 0.39 30.39
CA LEU A 196 -0.60 1.79 30.29
C LEU A 196 0.53 2.69 29.76
N PHE A 197 1.76 2.47 30.23
CA PHE A 197 2.93 3.20 29.75
C PHE A 197 3.17 2.98 28.26
N ILE A 198 3.14 1.71 27.80
CA ILE A 198 3.28 1.38 26.38
C ILE A 198 2.18 2.08 25.55
N TYR A 199 0.93 2.04 26.02
CA TYR A 199 -0.18 2.71 25.33
C TYR A 199 0.04 4.22 25.21
N ILE A 200 0.46 4.88 26.29
CA ILE A 200 0.75 6.33 26.29
C ILE A 200 1.92 6.66 25.35
N VAL A 201 2.99 5.85 25.35
CA VAL A 201 4.15 6.04 24.45
C VAL A 201 3.72 5.91 22.99
N VAL A 202 2.91 4.91 22.66
CA VAL A 202 2.38 4.72 21.29
C VAL A 202 1.48 5.90 20.89
N LEU A 203 0.60 6.35 21.78
CA LEU A 203 -0.27 7.50 21.53
C LEU A 203 0.53 8.78 21.32
N LEU A 204 1.56 9.03 22.15
CA LEU A 204 2.44 10.18 22.02
C LEU A 204 3.23 10.14 20.71
N ALA A 205 3.78 8.98 20.35
CA ALA A 205 4.49 8.78 19.09
C ALA A 205 3.58 9.07 17.88
N LEU A 206 2.33 8.58 17.90
CA LEU A 206 1.35 8.91 16.88
C LEU A 206 1.05 10.42 16.85
N CYS A 207 0.84 11.08 17.99
CA CYS A 207 0.60 12.52 18.02
C CYS A 207 1.76 13.34 17.43
N LEU A 208 3.00 12.88 17.58
CA LEU A 208 4.21 13.54 17.06
C LEU A 208 4.56 13.16 15.62
N ALA A 209 4.05 12.04 15.10
CA ALA A 209 4.38 11.54 13.76
C ALA A 209 4.12 12.53 12.61
N PRO A 210 3.08 13.39 12.62
CA PRO A 210 2.87 14.39 11.56
C PRO A 210 4.04 15.37 11.38
N LEU A 211 4.90 15.54 12.40
CA LEU A 211 6.08 16.40 12.31
C LEU A 211 7.20 15.80 11.45
N THR A 212 7.18 14.50 11.18
CA THR A 212 8.23 13.80 10.41
C THR A 212 7.83 13.56 8.95
N PHE A 213 6.55 13.65 8.61
CA PHE A 213 6.07 13.38 7.26
C PHE A 213 6.35 14.56 6.32
N THR A 214 6.97 14.27 5.18
CA THR A 214 7.12 15.23 4.08
C THR A 214 6.27 14.75 2.91
N CYS A 215 5.15 15.43 2.67
CA CYS A 215 4.27 15.15 1.54
C CYS A 215 4.34 16.32 0.56
N PRO A 216 4.81 16.11 -0.69
CA PRO A 216 4.86 17.17 -1.70
C PRO A 216 3.50 17.80 -1.98
N CYS A 217 2.39 17.08 -1.75
CA CYS A 217 1.04 17.56 -2.02
C CYS A 217 0.41 18.38 -0.88
N ILE A 218 1.14 18.66 0.20
CA ILE A 218 0.75 19.67 1.19
C ILE A 218 1.28 21.02 0.73
N MET A 219 0.46 21.75 -0.03
CA MET A 219 0.83 23.06 -0.59
C MET A 219 -0.40 23.90 -0.91
N ASP A 220 -0.18 25.20 -1.12
CA ASP A 220 -1.25 26.06 -1.60
C ASP A 220 -1.61 25.73 -3.06
N ARG A 221 -2.90 25.85 -3.39
CA ARG A 221 -3.36 25.57 -4.75
C ARG A 221 -2.69 26.44 -5.80
N HIS A 222 -2.30 27.66 -5.42
CA HIS A 222 -1.64 28.62 -6.30
C HIS A 222 -0.17 28.28 -6.58
N SER A 223 0.49 27.47 -5.74
CA SER A 223 1.87 27.02 -5.97
C SER A 223 1.98 25.78 -6.86
N LEU A 224 0.85 25.13 -7.18
CA LEU A 224 0.84 23.93 -8.00
C LEU A 224 1.35 24.23 -9.42
N LYS A 225 2.35 23.46 -9.85
CA LYS A 225 2.93 23.57 -11.19
C LYS A 225 1.98 23.06 -12.28
N PRO A 226 2.22 23.38 -13.56
CA PRO A 226 1.44 22.82 -14.66
C PRO A 226 1.41 21.29 -14.63
N ARG A 227 0.33 20.73 -15.15
CA ARG A 227 0.14 19.28 -15.22
C ARG A 227 1.29 18.61 -15.98
N PRO A 228 1.92 17.54 -15.44
CA PRO A 228 2.96 16.81 -16.12
C PRO A 228 2.43 16.22 -17.43
N SER A 229 3.16 16.44 -18.52
CA SER A 229 2.85 15.82 -19.79
C SER A 229 3.08 14.30 -19.71
N VAL A 230 2.29 13.53 -20.48
CA VAL A 230 2.35 12.06 -20.43
C VAL A 230 3.01 11.55 -21.70
N ILE A 231 4.05 10.75 -21.55
CA ILE A 231 4.72 10.02 -22.61
C ILE A 231 4.14 8.59 -22.65
N GLY A 232 3.76 8.13 -23.82
CA GLY A 232 3.27 6.76 -24.01
C GLY A 232 4.42 5.77 -24.06
N ARG A 233 4.73 5.12 -22.93
CA ARG A 233 5.78 4.10 -22.79
C ARG A 233 5.42 2.88 -23.62
N ARG A 234 6.20 2.59 -24.66
CA ARG A 234 5.90 1.52 -25.63
C ARG A 234 4.51 1.67 -26.28
N GLY A 235 4.03 2.92 -26.34
CA GLY A 235 2.66 3.30 -26.68
C GLY A 235 1.72 3.34 -25.48
N ALA A 236 0.65 2.55 -25.52
CA ALA A 236 -0.31 2.34 -24.43
C ALA A 236 -0.49 0.84 -24.19
N PRO A 237 0.53 0.16 -23.63
CA PRO A 237 0.57 -1.30 -23.52
C PRO A 237 -0.55 -1.89 -22.66
N MET A 238 -1.15 -1.12 -21.75
CA MET A 238 -2.36 -1.54 -21.03
C MET A 238 -3.63 -1.63 -21.91
N LEU A 239 -3.60 -1.14 -23.16
CA LEU A 239 -4.76 -1.14 -24.06
C LEU A 239 -4.51 -1.90 -25.38
N ALA A 240 -3.26 -2.19 -25.70
CA ALA A 240 -2.83 -2.73 -26.98
C ALA A 240 -1.42 -3.32 -26.85
N PRO A 241 -1.01 -4.26 -27.73
CA PRO A 241 0.31 -4.89 -27.68
C PRO A 241 1.44 -3.85 -27.76
N GLU A 242 2.38 -3.91 -26.81
CA GLU A 242 3.50 -2.98 -26.69
C GLU A 242 4.31 -2.85 -28.00
N ASN A 243 4.88 -1.67 -28.25
CA ASN A 243 5.72 -1.41 -29.43
C ASN A 243 5.05 -1.67 -30.80
N THR A 244 3.72 -1.65 -30.88
CA THR A 244 2.95 -1.74 -32.14
C THR A 244 2.33 -0.42 -32.56
N VAL A 245 2.04 -0.28 -33.86
CA VAL A 245 1.32 0.88 -34.42
C VAL A 245 -0.01 1.13 -33.72
N VAL A 246 -0.74 0.08 -33.34
CA VAL A 246 -2.00 0.23 -32.60
C VAL A 246 -1.76 0.79 -31.20
N SER A 247 -0.74 0.32 -30.49
CA SER A 247 -0.39 0.84 -29.15
C SER A 247 -0.03 2.32 -29.17
N PHE A 248 0.78 2.76 -30.14
CA PHE A 248 1.10 4.18 -30.30
C PHE A 248 -0.11 5.04 -30.66
N ASN A 249 -0.99 4.55 -31.54
CA ASN A 249 -2.23 5.26 -31.85
C ASN A 249 -3.13 5.40 -30.62
N ARG A 250 -3.22 4.38 -29.76
CA ARG A 250 -3.97 4.46 -28.50
C ARG A 250 -3.36 5.50 -27.56
N ALA A 251 -2.04 5.55 -27.42
CA ALA A 251 -1.37 6.56 -26.62
C ALA A 251 -1.71 7.99 -27.08
N LEU A 252 -1.62 8.24 -28.39
CA LEU A 252 -1.98 9.54 -29.00
C LEU A 252 -3.47 9.88 -28.79
N GLN A 253 -4.37 8.91 -28.98
CA GLN A 253 -5.80 9.07 -28.69
C GLN A 253 -6.07 9.45 -27.23
N HIS A 254 -5.24 8.95 -26.31
CA HIS A 254 -5.27 9.26 -24.89
C HIS A 254 -4.39 10.45 -24.50
N GLY A 255 -3.98 11.29 -25.46
CA GLY A 255 -3.36 12.58 -25.19
C GLY A 255 -1.88 12.52 -24.81
N ALA A 256 -1.18 11.43 -25.15
CA ALA A 256 0.26 11.37 -24.99
C ALA A 256 0.94 12.46 -25.84
N SER A 257 1.84 13.26 -25.23
CA SER A 257 2.59 14.34 -25.89
C SER A 257 3.85 13.85 -26.60
N SER A 258 4.32 12.66 -26.21
CA SER A 258 5.47 11.98 -26.78
C SER A 258 5.22 10.48 -26.81
N LEU A 259 5.86 9.79 -27.76
CA LEU A 259 5.85 8.33 -27.85
C LEU A 259 7.23 7.80 -27.44
N GLU A 260 7.26 6.88 -26.49
CA GLU A 260 8.50 6.19 -26.10
C GLU A 260 8.51 4.78 -26.69
N ALA A 261 9.67 4.36 -27.20
CA ALA A 261 9.86 3.00 -27.68
C ALA A 261 11.28 2.51 -27.47
N ASP A 262 11.37 1.19 -27.31
CA ASP A 262 12.62 0.45 -27.27
C ASP A 262 13.01 0.07 -28.70
N VAL A 263 14.20 0.49 -29.13
CA VAL A 263 14.69 0.35 -30.50
C VAL A 263 15.85 -0.63 -30.53
N THR A 264 15.81 -1.56 -31.47
CA THR A 264 16.91 -2.43 -31.84
C THR A 264 17.10 -2.39 -33.36
N ILE A 265 18.09 -3.10 -33.90
CA ILE A 265 18.42 -3.11 -35.32
C ILE A 265 18.50 -4.54 -35.84
N SER A 266 17.90 -4.79 -37.00
CA SER A 266 17.99 -6.09 -37.68
C SER A 266 19.35 -6.31 -38.35
N VAL A 267 19.63 -7.56 -38.74
CA VAL A 267 20.92 -7.94 -39.36
C VAL A 267 21.17 -7.20 -40.68
N ASP A 268 20.10 -6.92 -41.43
CA ASP A 268 20.12 -6.15 -42.67
C ASP A 268 20.14 -4.62 -42.45
N GLY A 269 20.04 -4.15 -41.21
CA GLY A 269 20.25 -2.74 -40.83
C GLY A 269 18.97 -1.91 -40.75
N VAL A 270 17.82 -2.52 -40.51
CA VAL A 270 16.53 -1.83 -40.33
C VAL A 270 16.23 -1.67 -38.83
N PRO A 271 16.12 -0.44 -38.31
CA PRO A 271 15.72 -0.23 -36.92
C PRO A 271 14.25 -0.56 -36.69
N PHE A 272 13.97 -1.40 -35.70
CA PHE A 272 12.64 -1.86 -35.32
C PHE A 272 12.43 -1.80 -33.81
N LEU A 273 11.17 -1.93 -33.39
CA LEU A 273 10.77 -1.72 -32.01
C LEU A 273 10.62 -3.05 -31.27
N MET A 274 11.44 -3.24 -30.24
CA MET A 274 11.43 -4.43 -29.38
C MET A 274 12.13 -4.11 -28.06
N ARG A 275 11.50 -4.50 -26.96
CA ARG A 275 12.06 -4.38 -25.61
C ARG A 275 12.98 -5.56 -25.28
N ASP A 276 12.55 -6.76 -25.62
CA ASP A 276 13.20 -7.99 -25.20
C ASP A 276 14.40 -8.34 -26.09
N HIS A 277 15.34 -9.10 -25.55
CA HIS A 277 16.45 -9.66 -26.34
C HIS A 277 15.98 -10.65 -27.39
N THR A 278 14.87 -11.36 -27.18
CA THR A 278 14.33 -12.37 -28.10
C THR A 278 12.93 -11.99 -28.56
N LEU A 279 12.46 -12.60 -29.65
CA LEU A 279 11.12 -12.35 -30.20
C LEU A 279 10.01 -13.19 -29.49
N ARG A 280 10.35 -14.00 -28.48
CA ARG A 280 9.46 -15.07 -27.94
C ARG A 280 8.20 -14.57 -27.24
N ARG A 281 8.33 -13.55 -26.38
CA ARG A 281 7.22 -13.10 -25.51
C ARG A 281 6.14 -12.38 -26.31
N THR A 282 6.55 -11.54 -27.24
CA THR A 282 5.66 -10.57 -27.91
C THR A 282 5.41 -10.91 -29.38
N THR A 283 5.81 -12.09 -29.84
CA THR A 283 5.52 -12.56 -31.21
C THR A 283 5.25 -14.07 -31.29
N ASP A 284 4.90 -14.55 -32.47
CA ASP A 284 4.74 -15.98 -32.79
C ASP A 284 6.01 -16.66 -33.34
N VAL A 285 7.20 -16.12 -33.05
CA VAL A 285 8.50 -16.70 -33.49
C VAL A 285 8.66 -18.19 -33.13
N THR A 286 8.07 -18.64 -32.03
CA THR A 286 8.13 -20.04 -31.59
C THR A 286 7.40 -20.99 -32.55
N LYS A 287 6.43 -20.47 -33.32
CA LYS A 287 5.68 -21.19 -34.34
C LYS A 287 6.33 -21.06 -35.71
N VAL A 288 6.78 -19.85 -36.07
CA VAL A 288 7.31 -19.54 -37.41
C VAL A 288 8.79 -19.94 -37.55
N PHE A 289 9.61 -19.71 -36.52
CA PHE A 289 11.05 -20.00 -36.49
C PHE A 289 11.46 -20.74 -35.20
N PRO A 290 10.94 -21.96 -34.95
CA PRO A 290 11.13 -22.67 -33.67
C PRO A 290 12.60 -22.90 -33.29
N ALA A 291 13.47 -23.16 -34.28
CA ALA A 291 14.89 -23.40 -34.07
C ALA A 291 15.67 -22.14 -33.65
N ARG A 292 15.16 -20.96 -33.98
CA ARG A 292 15.82 -19.65 -33.72
C ARG A 292 15.13 -18.86 -32.61
N GLN A 293 14.17 -19.45 -31.91
CA GLN A 293 13.35 -18.72 -30.93
C GLN A 293 14.19 -18.06 -29.82
N TYR A 294 15.32 -18.63 -29.43
CA TYR A 294 16.21 -18.10 -28.39
C TYR A 294 17.31 -17.18 -28.92
N GLU A 295 17.36 -16.99 -30.24
CA GLU A 295 18.32 -16.09 -30.87
C GLU A 295 17.97 -14.63 -30.57
N ASP A 296 18.98 -13.78 -30.45
CA ASP A 296 18.76 -12.36 -30.23
C ASP A 296 18.00 -11.76 -31.44
N ALA A 297 16.99 -10.94 -31.15
CA ALA A 297 16.08 -10.36 -32.12
C ALA A 297 16.83 -9.57 -33.21
N SER A 298 18.00 -9.03 -32.90
CA SER A 298 18.84 -8.30 -33.86
C SER A 298 19.38 -9.18 -35.00
N PHE A 299 19.56 -10.50 -34.79
CA PHE A 299 20.09 -11.38 -35.84
C PHE A 299 19.06 -11.83 -36.88
N PHE A 300 17.79 -11.48 -36.70
CA PHE A 300 16.77 -11.68 -37.73
C PHE A 300 16.84 -10.56 -38.77
N ASN A 301 16.50 -10.89 -40.02
CA ASN A 301 16.35 -9.86 -41.05
C ASN A 301 14.97 -9.18 -40.96
N TRP A 302 14.82 -7.99 -41.53
CA TRP A 302 13.57 -7.24 -41.43
C TRP A 302 12.38 -7.97 -42.06
N THR A 303 12.60 -8.75 -43.13
CA THR A 303 11.53 -9.50 -43.80
C THR A 303 10.98 -10.60 -42.89
N GLU A 304 11.86 -11.32 -42.19
CA GLU A 304 11.49 -12.31 -41.17
C GLU A 304 10.73 -11.63 -40.03
N ILE A 305 11.28 -10.56 -39.46
CA ILE A 305 10.65 -9.81 -38.35
C ILE A 305 9.26 -9.31 -38.74
N ARG A 306 9.11 -8.76 -39.96
CA ARG A 306 7.84 -8.22 -40.45
C ARG A 306 6.78 -9.29 -40.71
N SER A 307 7.20 -10.54 -40.94
CA SER A 307 6.28 -11.67 -41.14
C SER A 307 5.63 -12.16 -39.83
N LEU A 308 6.22 -11.83 -38.68
CA LEU A 308 5.74 -12.27 -37.37
C LEU A 308 4.51 -11.49 -36.92
N ASN A 309 3.60 -12.21 -36.28
CA ASN A 309 2.47 -11.64 -35.58
C ASN A 309 2.94 -11.07 -34.23
N ALA A 310 2.70 -9.78 -33.99
CA ALA A 310 3.10 -9.09 -32.75
C ALA A 310 1.92 -8.65 -31.89
N GLY A 311 0.72 -9.23 -32.10
CA GLY A 311 -0.49 -8.79 -31.42
C GLY A 311 -1.35 -9.89 -30.80
N GLN A 312 -1.30 -11.11 -31.35
CA GLN A 312 -2.08 -12.24 -30.85
C GLN A 312 -1.71 -12.61 -29.40
N TRP A 313 -0.42 -12.54 -29.05
CA TRP A 313 0.09 -12.80 -27.70
C TRP A 313 -0.64 -11.95 -26.63
N PHE A 314 -0.97 -10.71 -26.95
CA PHE A 314 -1.63 -9.78 -26.01
C PHE A 314 -3.06 -10.23 -25.69
N LEU A 315 -3.75 -10.84 -26.66
CA LEU A 315 -5.10 -11.37 -26.46
C LEU A 315 -5.08 -12.72 -25.73
N GLU A 316 -4.05 -13.53 -25.94
CA GLU A 316 -3.91 -14.87 -25.35
C GLU A 316 -3.41 -14.81 -23.90
N SER A 317 -2.39 -13.99 -23.64
CA SER A 317 -1.78 -13.87 -22.30
C SER A 317 -2.47 -12.84 -21.41
N ASP A 318 -3.21 -11.89 -21.99
CA ASP A 318 -3.92 -10.79 -21.32
C ASP A 318 -3.12 -10.17 -20.14
N PRO A 319 -1.92 -9.63 -20.39
CA PRO A 319 -0.96 -9.27 -19.34
C PRO A 319 -1.44 -8.14 -18.40
N TYR A 320 -2.53 -7.46 -18.75
CA TYR A 320 -3.12 -6.37 -17.97
C TYR A 320 -4.60 -6.62 -17.62
N TRP A 321 -5.13 -7.82 -17.87
CA TRP A 321 -6.54 -8.19 -17.68
C TRP A 321 -7.54 -7.24 -18.37
N THR A 322 -7.20 -6.81 -19.58
CA THR A 322 -7.99 -5.85 -20.37
C THR A 322 -8.63 -6.49 -21.59
N ALA A 323 -8.21 -7.68 -22.01
CA ALA A 323 -8.70 -8.34 -23.23
C ALA A 323 -10.22 -8.61 -23.18
N ALA A 324 -10.76 -8.84 -21.99
CA ALA A 324 -12.20 -9.00 -21.77
C ALA A 324 -13.03 -7.76 -22.13
N SER A 325 -12.45 -6.55 -22.03
CA SER A 325 -13.13 -5.29 -22.32
C SER A 325 -13.16 -4.91 -23.81
N LEU A 326 -12.40 -5.63 -24.64
CA LEU A 326 -12.25 -5.32 -26.06
C LEU A 326 -13.42 -5.82 -26.91
N THR A 327 -13.88 -4.98 -27.83
CA THR A 327 -14.86 -5.37 -28.86
C THR A 327 -14.26 -6.34 -29.87
N ALA A 328 -15.09 -7.12 -30.58
CA ALA A 328 -14.62 -8.05 -31.62
C ALA A 328 -13.78 -7.36 -32.72
N LYS A 329 -14.14 -6.13 -33.10
CA LYS A 329 -13.38 -5.32 -34.07
C LYS A 329 -12.01 -4.92 -33.53
N GLU A 330 -11.92 -4.56 -32.26
CA GLU A 330 -10.65 -4.23 -31.62
C GLU A 330 -9.75 -5.46 -31.49
N ARG A 331 -10.33 -6.60 -31.08
CA ARG A 331 -9.61 -7.88 -31.03
C ARG A 331 -9.04 -8.25 -32.39
N SER A 332 -9.82 -8.17 -33.47
CA SER A 332 -9.31 -8.44 -34.83
C SER A 332 -8.18 -7.48 -35.23
N ARG A 333 -8.32 -6.18 -34.93
CA ARG A 333 -7.28 -5.19 -35.23
C ARG A 333 -5.98 -5.43 -34.44
N ILE A 334 -6.11 -5.82 -33.16
CA ILE A 334 -4.99 -6.14 -32.28
C ILE A 334 -4.32 -7.44 -32.71
N GLY A 335 -5.10 -8.51 -32.95
CA GLY A 335 -4.59 -9.81 -33.36
C GLY A 335 -3.87 -9.78 -34.71
N ASN A 336 -4.11 -8.77 -35.56
CA ASN A 336 -3.48 -8.62 -36.87
C ASN A 336 -2.31 -7.60 -36.88
N GLN A 337 -1.68 -7.33 -35.73
CA GLN A 337 -0.48 -6.48 -35.68
C GLN A 337 0.79 -7.26 -36.05
N THR A 338 1.75 -6.55 -36.65
CA THR A 338 3.13 -7.01 -36.90
C THR A 338 4.11 -6.16 -36.10
N VAL A 339 5.37 -6.57 -36.03
CA VAL A 339 6.43 -5.76 -35.43
C VAL A 339 6.54 -4.40 -36.14
N CYS A 340 6.64 -3.34 -35.36
CA CYS A 340 6.70 -1.97 -35.85
C CYS A 340 8.14 -1.56 -36.16
N SER A 341 8.37 -0.93 -37.31
CA SER A 341 9.64 -0.26 -37.59
C SER A 341 9.73 1.08 -36.87
N LEU A 342 10.95 1.56 -36.63
CA LEU A 342 11.16 2.90 -36.07
C LEU A 342 10.54 3.99 -36.97
N VAL A 343 10.67 3.84 -38.30
CA VAL A 343 10.15 4.80 -39.28
C VAL A 343 8.62 4.92 -39.19
N GLU A 344 7.91 3.79 -39.02
CA GLU A 344 6.44 3.80 -38.87
C GLU A 344 6.01 4.59 -37.63
N MET A 345 6.62 4.33 -36.48
CA MET A 345 6.31 5.07 -35.26
C MET A 345 6.63 6.56 -35.39
N LEU A 346 7.80 6.92 -35.93
CA LEU A 346 8.19 8.33 -36.09
C LEU A 346 7.30 9.08 -37.08
N ARG A 347 6.79 8.42 -38.13
CA ARG A 347 5.78 9.01 -39.03
C ARG A 347 4.46 9.27 -38.32
N LEU A 348 4.04 8.38 -37.42
CA LEU A 348 2.86 8.61 -36.58
C LEU A 348 3.08 9.82 -35.64
N ALA A 349 4.24 9.89 -35.00
CA ALA A 349 4.61 11.01 -34.13
C ALA A 349 4.64 12.34 -34.90
N ALA A 350 5.23 12.36 -36.11
CA ALA A 350 5.25 13.52 -36.99
C ALA A 350 3.83 13.97 -37.37
N LYS A 351 2.98 13.03 -37.82
CA LYS A 351 1.59 13.30 -38.20
C LYS A 351 0.75 13.83 -37.04
N ALA A 352 0.98 13.34 -35.83
CA ALA A 352 0.25 13.75 -34.62
C ALA A 352 0.84 14.97 -33.92
N ASN A 353 1.89 15.58 -34.49
CA ASN A 353 2.64 16.66 -33.83
C ASN A 353 3.18 16.29 -32.43
N SER A 354 3.45 15.01 -32.20
CA SER A 354 4.00 14.44 -30.96
C SER A 354 5.53 14.27 -31.01
N SER A 355 6.21 14.40 -29.87
CA SER A 355 7.64 14.06 -29.77
C SER A 355 7.86 12.54 -29.75
N ALA A 356 9.12 12.11 -29.81
CA ALA A 356 9.51 10.71 -29.63
C ALA A 356 10.70 10.59 -28.67
N LEU A 357 10.68 9.59 -27.80
CA LEU A 357 11.78 9.23 -26.90
C LEU A 357 12.27 7.82 -27.27
N LEU A 358 13.53 7.69 -27.63
CA LEU A 358 14.08 6.45 -28.18
C LEU A 358 15.05 5.79 -27.19
N ASN A 359 14.65 4.67 -26.61
CA ASN A 359 15.50 3.79 -25.82
C ASN A 359 16.22 2.82 -26.74
N ILE A 360 17.46 3.12 -27.13
CA ILE A 360 18.13 2.36 -28.19
C ILE A 360 19.12 1.36 -27.61
N HIS A 361 18.90 0.10 -27.96
CA HIS A 361 19.76 -1.01 -27.58
C HIS A 361 20.89 -1.18 -28.59
N LYS A 362 22.12 -1.22 -28.09
CA LYS A 362 23.28 -1.57 -28.91
C LYS A 362 23.22 -3.08 -29.20
N PRO A 363 23.33 -3.51 -30.47
CA PRO A 363 23.33 -4.94 -30.78
C PRO A 363 24.59 -5.63 -30.22
N PRO A 364 24.62 -6.97 -30.14
CA PRO A 364 25.77 -7.74 -29.67
C PRO A 364 27.05 -7.50 -30.49
N PRO A 365 28.26 -7.67 -29.92
CA PRO A 365 29.54 -7.46 -30.60
C PRO A 365 29.71 -8.22 -31.92
N GLU A 366 29.10 -9.40 -32.03
CA GLU A 366 29.15 -10.30 -33.19
C GLU A 366 28.24 -9.81 -34.33
N HIS A 367 27.34 -8.86 -34.05
CA HIS A 367 26.38 -8.37 -35.02
C HIS A 367 27.06 -7.55 -36.13
N PRO A 368 26.76 -7.77 -37.43
CA PRO A 368 27.40 -7.06 -38.54
C PRO A 368 27.29 -5.53 -38.47
N ARG A 369 26.22 -5.04 -37.83
CA ARG A 369 25.95 -3.60 -37.63
C ARG A 369 26.46 -3.04 -36.29
N TYR A 370 27.23 -3.80 -35.51
CA TYR A 370 27.71 -3.37 -34.19
C TYR A 370 28.42 -2.00 -34.20
N ARG A 371 29.11 -1.66 -35.28
CA ARG A 371 29.80 -0.36 -35.44
C ARG A 371 29.00 0.70 -36.21
N SER A 372 27.86 0.35 -36.81
CA SER A 372 27.07 1.26 -37.66
C SER A 372 25.64 1.50 -37.19
N TRP A 373 25.16 0.78 -36.15
CA TRP A 373 23.76 0.82 -35.70
C TRP A 373 23.21 2.23 -35.47
N PHE A 374 24.00 3.14 -34.89
CA PHE A 374 23.55 4.51 -34.60
C PHE A 374 23.40 5.34 -35.88
N MET A 375 24.23 5.11 -36.91
CA MET A 375 24.07 5.76 -38.22
C MET A 375 22.82 5.25 -38.92
N ASP A 376 22.59 3.94 -38.88
CA ASP A 376 21.41 3.33 -39.50
C ASP A 376 20.12 3.81 -38.79
N THR A 377 20.17 3.96 -37.47
CA THR A 377 19.09 4.55 -36.67
C THR A 377 18.88 6.03 -36.99
N LEU A 378 19.94 6.83 -37.06
CA LEU A 378 19.84 8.26 -37.41
C LEU A 378 19.27 8.47 -38.82
N ARG A 379 19.68 7.66 -39.80
CA ARG A 379 19.11 7.67 -41.16
C ARG A 379 17.63 7.33 -41.15
N ALA A 380 17.20 6.37 -40.33
CA ALA A 380 15.79 6.04 -40.17
C ALA A 380 14.98 7.21 -39.59
N VAL A 381 15.54 7.92 -38.60
CA VAL A 381 14.93 9.14 -38.04
C VAL A 381 14.77 10.22 -39.10
N GLN A 382 15.83 10.50 -39.87
CA GLN A 382 15.80 11.47 -40.97
C GLN A 382 14.79 11.09 -42.06
N LYS A 383 14.73 9.80 -42.43
CA LYS A 383 13.79 9.25 -43.40
C LYS A 383 12.33 9.38 -42.97
N ALA A 384 12.05 9.41 -41.66
CA ALA A 384 10.70 9.57 -41.14
C ALA A 384 10.15 11.00 -41.32
N GLY A 385 11.02 11.99 -41.53
CA GLY A 385 10.62 13.39 -41.74
C GLY A 385 10.17 14.13 -40.48
N ILE A 386 10.45 13.58 -39.29
CA ILE A 386 10.19 14.28 -38.01
C ILE A 386 11.32 15.29 -37.73
N PRO A 387 11.02 16.50 -37.22
CA PRO A 387 12.07 17.44 -36.83
C PRO A 387 12.98 16.83 -35.76
N LEU A 388 14.30 16.85 -35.97
CA LEU A 388 15.27 16.21 -35.08
C LEU A 388 15.17 16.69 -33.62
N LYS A 389 14.86 17.97 -33.40
CA LYS A 389 14.69 18.55 -32.06
C LYS A 389 13.53 17.92 -31.25
N ARG A 390 12.61 17.19 -31.90
CA ARG A 390 11.47 16.50 -31.25
C ARG A 390 11.74 15.03 -30.99
N VAL A 391 12.94 14.56 -31.29
CA VAL A 391 13.37 13.19 -31.04
C VAL A 391 14.43 13.23 -29.94
N THR A 392 14.13 12.57 -28.83
CA THR A 392 15.01 12.42 -27.68
C THR A 392 15.79 11.12 -27.81
N TRP A 393 17.11 11.22 -27.78
CA TRP A 393 18.08 10.14 -27.83
C TRP A 393 18.56 9.83 -26.41
N THR A 394 18.31 8.60 -25.92
CA THR A 394 18.72 8.21 -24.57
C THR A 394 20.15 7.64 -24.45
N PRO A 395 20.75 6.96 -25.46
CA PRO A 395 22.11 6.44 -25.28
C PRO A 395 23.13 7.55 -24.99
N ASP A 396 23.94 7.32 -23.96
CA ASP A 396 25.04 8.21 -23.57
C ASP A 396 26.25 8.13 -24.52
N THR A 397 26.31 7.11 -25.37
CA THR A 397 27.40 6.85 -26.32
C THR A 397 27.23 7.64 -27.62
N ASP A 398 28.35 7.97 -28.26
CA ASP A 398 28.39 8.61 -29.57
C ASP A 398 27.61 9.95 -29.66
N ARG A 399 27.34 10.63 -28.53
CA ARG A 399 26.58 11.91 -28.45
C ARG A 399 27.06 12.98 -29.44
N GLY A 400 28.37 13.06 -29.68
CA GLY A 400 28.97 13.99 -30.62
C GLY A 400 28.59 13.76 -32.08
N ARG A 401 28.07 12.58 -32.43
CA ARG A 401 27.71 12.14 -33.79
C ARG A 401 26.23 12.25 -34.10
N VAL A 402 25.38 12.41 -33.07
CA VAL A 402 23.93 12.58 -33.17
C VAL A 402 23.50 14.02 -32.89
N ARG A 403 24.31 15.00 -33.34
CA ARG A 403 24.04 16.43 -33.16
C ARG A 403 22.73 16.82 -33.84
N GLY A 404 21.85 17.51 -33.10
CA GLY A 404 20.54 17.98 -33.58
C GLY A 404 19.35 17.23 -32.98
N LEU A 405 19.57 16.04 -32.42
CA LEU A 405 18.60 15.35 -31.55
C LEU A 405 18.65 15.94 -30.13
N HIS A 406 17.52 15.93 -29.44
CA HIS A 406 17.50 16.20 -28.00
C HIS A 406 18.15 15.02 -27.28
N GLN A 407 18.97 15.26 -26.27
CA GLN A 407 19.70 14.18 -25.59
C GLN A 407 19.37 14.16 -24.11
N THR A 408 19.07 12.96 -23.61
CA THR A 408 18.79 12.70 -22.20
C THR A 408 19.74 11.62 -21.68
N THR A 409 19.82 11.43 -20.37
CA THR A 409 20.48 10.27 -19.77
C THR A 409 19.55 9.60 -18.77
N SER A 410 19.70 8.29 -18.63
CA SER A 410 19.02 7.51 -17.60
C SER A 410 19.88 7.31 -16.34
N GLU A 411 21.13 7.77 -16.37
CA GLU A 411 22.03 7.77 -15.22
C GLU A 411 21.62 8.90 -14.25
N LYS A 412 21.56 8.60 -12.96
CA LYS A 412 21.38 9.62 -11.92
C LYS A 412 22.70 10.37 -11.75
N LEU A 413 22.71 11.65 -12.09
CA LEU A 413 23.91 12.50 -12.11
C LEU A 413 23.72 13.74 -11.25
N SER A 414 24.80 14.25 -10.64
CA SER A 414 24.74 15.56 -9.97
C SER A 414 24.54 16.69 -10.97
N VAL A 415 24.04 17.83 -10.49
CA VAL A 415 23.83 19.02 -11.34
C VAL A 415 25.14 19.48 -12.01
N GLU A 416 26.28 19.37 -11.33
CA GLU A 416 27.59 19.70 -11.87
C GLU A 416 27.96 18.77 -13.03
N ALA A 417 27.76 17.47 -12.86
CA ALA A 417 28.04 16.48 -13.90
C ALA A 417 27.15 16.69 -15.12
N ILE A 418 25.87 17.02 -14.92
CA ILE A 418 24.92 17.33 -16.00
C ILE A 418 25.39 18.55 -16.80
N ARG A 419 25.81 19.62 -16.11
CA ARG A 419 26.35 20.83 -16.74
C ARG A 419 27.64 20.54 -17.52
N GLN A 420 28.57 19.80 -16.94
CA GLN A 420 29.83 19.43 -17.59
C GLN A 420 29.61 18.59 -18.85
N ARG A 421 28.63 17.69 -18.83
CA ARG A 421 28.28 16.84 -19.97
C ARG A 421 27.38 17.55 -21.00
N GLY A 422 26.94 18.79 -20.74
CA GLY A 422 26.04 19.53 -21.62
C GLY A 422 24.65 18.90 -21.76
N ILE A 423 24.22 18.15 -20.75
CA ILE A 423 22.93 17.45 -20.74
C ILE A 423 21.86 18.44 -20.25
N THR A 424 20.68 18.42 -20.90
CA THR A 424 19.57 19.33 -20.57
C THR A 424 18.35 18.61 -20.02
N SER A 425 18.33 17.28 -20.10
CA SER A 425 17.26 16.47 -19.54
C SER A 425 17.74 15.17 -18.92
N LEU A 426 16.97 14.68 -17.95
CA LEU A 426 17.14 13.36 -17.32
C LEU A 426 15.88 12.52 -17.53
N THR A 427 16.07 11.22 -17.65
CA THR A 427 15.00 10.23 -17.64
C THR A 427 15.25 9.29 -16.46
N LEU A 428 14.59 9.51 -15.32
CA LEU A 428 14.87 8.78 -14.08
C LEU A 428 13.80 7.75 -13.77
N HIS A 429 14.23 6.62 -13.22
CA HIS A 429 13.31 5.70 -12.56
C HIS A 429 12.66 6.40 -11.35
N TYR A 430 11.37 6.18 -11.11
CA TYR A 430 10.66 6.89 -10.04
C TYR A 430 11.22 6.60 -8.65
N SER A 431 11.74 5.39 -8.39
CA SER A 431 12.40 5.04 -7.12
C SER A 431 13.63 5.93 -6.85
N LYS A 432 14.27 6.44 -7.90
CA LYS A 432 15.46 7.31 -7.83
C LYS A 432 15.13 8.80 -7.79
N ALA A 433 13.85 9.17 -7.92
CA ALA A 433 13.39 10.54 -8.10
C ALA A 433 12.82 11.15 -6.81
N SER A 434 13.71 11.48 -5.86
CA SER A 434 13.27 12.10 -4.60
C SER A 434 12.77 13.54 -4.81
N HIS A 435 11.78 13.96 -4.02
CA HIS A 435 11.22 15.32 -4.12
C HIS A 435 12.29 16.43 -4.04
N LYS A 436 13.25 16.30 -3.10
CA LYS A 436 14.31 17.28 -2.89
C LYS A 436 15.24 17.41 -4.10
N GLU A 437 15.65 16.28 -4.68
CA GLU A 437 16.52 16.27 -5.86
C GLU A 437 15.77 16.77 -7.11
N LEU A 438 14.49 16.41 -7.26
CA LEU A 438 13.66 16.94 -8.33
C LEU A 438 13.59 18.47 -8.29
N GLN A 439 13.40 19.06 -7.10
CA GLN A 439 13.44 20.51 -6.94
C GLN A 439 14.80 21.11 -7.31
N GLU A 440 15.90 20.44 -6.96
CA GLU A 440 17.25 20.87 -7.31
C GLU A 440 17.51 20.84 -8.82
N TYR A 441 17.10 19.78 -9.52
CA TYR A 441 17.20 19.70 -10.98
C TYR A 441 16.39 20.80 -11.67
N LEU A 442 15.14 20.99 -11.23
CA LEU A 442 14.24 22.00 -11.81
C LEU A 442 14.75 23.42 -11.57
N ALA A 443 15.31 23.70 -10.39
CA ALA A 443 15.94 24.99 -10.08
C ALA A 443 17.16 25.29 -10.98
N ASN A 444 17.80 24.25 -11.52
CA ASN A 444 18.94 24.36 -12.43
C ASN A 444 18.58 24.21 -13.91
N ASN A 445 17.29 24.34 -14.27
CA ASN A 445 16.76 24.22 -15.63
C ASN A 445 17.02 22.86 -16.30
N VAL A 446 17.10 21.80 -15.51
CA VAL A 446 17.18 20.42 -16.02
C VAL A 446 15.78 19.84 -16.10
N SER A 447 15.35 19.47 -17.31
CA SER A 447 14.02 18.84 -17.50
C SER A 447 14.07 17.37 -17.08
N VAL A 448 13.15 16.93 -16.22
CA VAL A 448 13.13 15.53 -15.73
C VAL A 448 11.90 14.79 -16.24
N THR A 449 12.13 13.63 -16.84
CA THR A 449 11.10 12.64 -17.15
C THR A 449 11.18 11.50 -16.14
N VAL A 450 10.07 11.14 -15.50
CA VAL A 450 10.04 10.05 -14.52
C VAL A 450 9.31 8.83 -15.09
N TYR A 451 9.84 7.63 -14.90
CA TYR A 451 9.27 6.38 -15.39
C TYR A 451 9.44 5.19 -14.43
N PRO A 452 8.65 4.12 -14.57
CA PRO A 452 7.30 4.16 -15.10
C PRO A 452 6.31 4.75 -14.09
N VAL A 453 5.28 5.42 -14.60
CA VAL A 453 4.20 5.98 -13.78
C VAL A 453 2.87 5.52 -14.36
N ASN A 454 2.23 4.57 -13.70
CA ASN A 454 1.00 3.93 -14.16
C ASN A 454 -0.17 4.23 -13.23
N GLU A 455 0.11 4.50 -11.95
CA GLU A 455 -0.91 4.75 -10.94
C GLU A 455 -1.20 6.25 -10.70
N PRO A 456 -2.47 6.64 -10.50
CA PRO A 456 -2.86 8.02 -10.24
C PRO A 456 -2.23 8.67 -9.00
N TRP A 457 -1.97 7.88 -7.96
CA TRP A 457 -1.37 8.38 -6.72
C TRP A 457 0.07 8.86 -6.97
N LEU A 458 0.88 8.05 -7.66
CA LEU A 458 2.27 8.37 -7.98
C LEU A 458 2.34 9.57 -8.92
N TYR A 459 1.45 9.62 -9.93
CA TYR A 459 1.32 10.78 -10.82
C TYR A 459 1.01 12.06 -10.04
N SER A 460 0.17 11.98 -9.00
CA SER A 460 -0.17 13.13 -8.16
C SER A 460 1.03 13.64 -7.37
N ILE A 461 1.82 12.75 -6.75
CA ILE A 461 3.07 13.14 -6.04
C ILE A 461 4.04 13.84 -6.98
N LEU A 462 4.25 13.28 -8.18
CA LEU A 462 5.19 13.83 -9.15
C LEU A 462 4.70 15.17 -9.71
N TRP A 463 3.38 15.34 -9.87
CA TRP A 463 2.77 16.62 -10.20
C TRP A 463 3.02 17.65 -9.10
N CYS A 464 2.73 17.32 -7.84
CA CYS A 464 3.04 18.17 -6.69
C CYS A 464 4.54 18.49 -6.60
N SER A 465 5.41 17.57 -7.02
CA SER A 465 6.86 17.78 -7.06
C SER A 465 7.34 18.63 -8.25
N GLY A 466 6.45 19.05 -9.15
CA GLY A 466 6.76 19.91 -10.28
C GLY A 466 7.37 19.21 -11.49
N VAL A 467 7.29 17.88 -11.57
CA VAL A 467 7.86 17.11 -12.69
C VAL A 467 7.19 17.50 -14.01
N PRO A 468 7.94 17.84 -15.08
CA PRO A 468 7.37 18.29 -16.34
C PRO A 468 6.78 17.16 -17.20
N SER A 469 7.31 15.94 -17.10
CA SER A 469 6.82 14.79 -17.86
C SER A 469 6.96 13.47 -17.13
N VAL A 470 6.03 12.56 -17.38
CA VAL A 470 6.10 11.17 -16.91
C VAL A 470 5.97 10.22 -18.09
N SER A 471 6.62 9.06 -18.02
CA SER A 471 6.42 7.99 -18.98
C SER A 471 5.55 6.89 -18.38
N SER A 472 4.52 6.48 -19.13
CA SER A 472 3.43 5.64 -18.63
C SER A 472 3.03 4.57 -19.62
N ASP A 473 2.84 3.36 -19.11
CA ASP A 473 2.18 2.25 -19.80
C ASP A 473 0.64 2.45 -19.84
N ALA A 474 0.13 3.40 -19.05
CA ALA A 474 -1.27 3.64 -18.75
C ALA A 474 -1.75 5.09 -19.07
N PRO A 475 -1.46 5.68 -20.25
CA PRO A 475 -1.79 7.08 -20.51
C PRO A 475 -3.29 7.39 -20.36
N HIS A 476 -4.15 6.41 -20.64
CA HIS A 476 -5.60 6.49 -20.47
C HIS A 476 -6.07 6.59 -19.01
N VAL A 477 -5.29 6.05 -18.05
CA VAL A 477 -5.53 6.17 -16.61
C VAL A 477 -5.12 7.57 -16.15
N LEU A 478 -3.89 7.98 -16.48
CA LEU A 478 -3.36 9.28 -16.05
C LEU A 478 -4.13 10.46 -16.66
N ARG A 479 -4.66 10.32 -17.88
CA ARG A 479 -5.51 11.35 -18.50
C ARG A 479 -6.72 11.69 -17.63
N LYS A 480 -7.28 10.70 -16.92
CA LYS A 480 -8.47 10.86 -16.05
C LYS A 480 -8.18 11.53 -14.71
N VAL A 481 -6.94 11.97 -14.46
CA VAL A 481 -6.55 12.71 -13.25
C VAL A 481 -6.57 14.22 -13.55
N PRO A 482 -7.67 14.95 -13.28
CA PRO A 482 -7.79 16.37 -13.58
C PRO A 482 -6.99 17.27 -12.63
N TYR A 483 -6.69 16.80 -11.42
CA TYR A 483 -5.92 17.49 -10.38
C TYR A 483 -5.19 16.43 -9.52
N PRO A 484 -4.08 16.77 -8.81
CA PRO A 484 -3.41 15.83 -7.91
C PRO A 484 -4.40 15.30 -6.88
N ILE A 485 -4.53 13.98 -6.81
CA ILE A 485 -5.39 13.33 -5.84
C ILE A 485 -4.84 13.68 -4.45
N TRP A 486 -5.70 14.23 -3.59
CA TRP A 486 -5.35 14.66 -2.23
C TRP A 486 -4.36 15.82 -2.13
N LEU A 487 -4.53 16.85 -2.96
CA LEU A 487 -3.92 18.16 -2.71
C LEU A 487 -4.46 18.76 -1.40
N MET A 488 -3.63 18.80 -0.37
CA MET A 488 -3.97 19.33 0.95
C MET A 488 -3.50 20.78 1.04
N VAL A 489 -4.45 21.70 1.25
CA VAL A 489 -4.12 23.13 1.45
C VAL A 489 -3.48 23.30 2.81
N ASN A 490 -2.34 23.99 2.85
CA ASN A 490 -1.65 24.29 4.09
C ASN A 490 -2.41 25.40 4.84
N THR A 491 -3.42 25.03 5.64
CA THR A 491 -4.23 26.00 6.40
C THR A 491 -3.55 26.51 7.68
N GLY A 492 -2.21 26.51 7.76
CA GLY A 492 -1.46 26.80 8.99
C GLY A 492 -1.34 25.58 9.91
N PRO A 493 -0.80 25.73 11.14
CA PRO A 493 -0.55 24.60 12.04
C PRO A 493 -1.84 23.80 12.24
N LEU A 494 -1.74 22.50 11.97
CA LEU A 494 -2.87 21.57 11.87
C LEU A 494 -3.95 21.80 12.95
N PRO A 495 -5.24 21.57 12.63
CA PRO A 495 -6.34 21.57 13.60
C PRO A 495 -6.29 20.36 14.55
N ILE A 496 -5.12 19.74 14.78
CA ILE A 496 -4.95 18.69 15.79
C ILE A 496 -5.18 19.27 17.20
N PHE A 497 -4.94 20.57 17.41
CA PHE A 497 -5.30 21.25 18.67
C PHE A 497 -6.77 21.71 18.75
N HIS A 498 -7.52 21.73 17.64
CA HIS A 498 -8.93 22.14 17.68
C HIS A 498 -9.87 20.99 18.04
N CYS A 499 -9.51 19.75 17.70
CA CYS A 499 -10.29 18.57 18.13
C CYS A 499 -10.19 18.30 19.65
N THR A 500 -9.08 18.67 20.29
CA THR A 500 -8.97 18.62 21.77
C THR A 500 -9.73 19.77 22.46
N ALA A 501 -9.97 20.88 21.75
CA ALA A 501 -10.71 22.04 22.27
C ALA A 501 -12.25 21.95 22.05
N LEU A 502 -12.72 21.22 21.03
CA LEU A 502 -14.16 20.97 20.81
C LEU A 502 -14.73 19.83 21.67
N TRP A 503 -13.86 19.06 22.34
CA TRP A 503 -14.23 18.14 23.42
C TRP A 503 -14.01 18.75 24.81
N ARG A 504 -14.09 20.08 24.91
CA ARG A 504 -14.12 20.79 26.19
C ARG A 504 -15.54 20.72 26.76
N MET A 505 -15.75 19.73 27.61
CA MET A 505 -16.66 19.79 28.77
C MET A 505 -18.09 20.29 28.49
N SER A 506 -18.95 19.45 27.90
CA SER A 506 -20.42 19.62 28.02
C SER A 506 -21.19 18.32 28.20
N GLY A 507 -20.52 17.22 28.59
CA GLY A 507 -21.17 15.91 28.77
C GLY A 507 -20.81 15.14 30.04
N MET A 508 -20.03 15.71 30.97
CA MET A 508 -19.59 15.00 32.19
C MET A 508 -19.80 15.80 33.48
N GLN A 509 -20.95 16.47 33.62
CA GLN A 509 -21.29 17.14 34.89
C GLN A 509 -22.40 16.48 35.69
N ASN A 510 -22.94 15.33 35.27
CA ASN A 510 -23.96 14.59 36.05
C ASN A 510 -23.67 13.09 36.16
N TYR A 511 -22.42 12.69 36.40
CA TYR A 511 -22.11 11.31 36.79
C TYR A 511 -21.70 11.25 38.26
N ASN A 512 -22.67 10.87 39.09
CA ASN A 512 -22.51 10.71 40.54
C ASN A 512 -21.58 9.51 40.83
N PRO A 513 -20.39 9.70 41.45
CA PRO A 513 -19.42 8.62 41.70
C PRO A 513 -19.95 7.51 42.61
N GLU A 514 -21.01 7.76 43.38
CA GLU A 514 -21.63 6.77 44.26
C GLU A 514 -22.34 5.63 43.50
N HIS A 515 -22.82 5.89 42.27
CA HIS A 515 -23.47 4.85 41.44
C HIS A 515 -22.49 3.82 40.87
N ILE A 516 -21.22 4.21 40.68
CA ILE A 516 -20.15 3.28 40.25
C ILE A 516 -19.67 2.46 41.45
N MET A 517 -19.60 3.06 42.63
CA MET A 517 -19.22 2.34 43.85
C MET A 517 -20.27 1.31 44.25
N LEU A 518 -21.57 1.61 44.14
CA LEU A 518 -22.65 0.67 44.44
C LEU A 518 -22.76 -0.48 43.42
N SER A 519 -22.47 -0.25 42.14
CA SER A 519 -22.47 -1.30 41.12
C SER A 519 -21.20 -2.17 41.13
N ALA A 520 -20.06 -1.62 41.59
CA ALA A 520 -18.83 -2.37 41.82
C ALA A 520 -18.85 -3.16 43.15
N VAL A 521 -19.51 -2.63 44.19
CA VAL A 521 -19.64 -3.30 45.51
C VAL A 521 -20.71 -4.40 45.49
N ALA A 522 -21.76 -4.28 44.67
CA ALA A 522 -22.78 -5.32 44.51
C ALA A 522 -22.30 -6.61 43.81
N ARG A 523 -21.03 -6.70 43.39
CA ARG A 523 -20.43 -7.88 42.73
C ARG A 523 -19.27 -8.52 43.49
N ARG A 524 -19.19 -8.36 44.81
CA ARG A 524 -18.33 -9.22 45.64
C ARG A 524 -19.06 -10.50 46.01
N SER A 525 -18.36 -11.63 45.96
CA SER A 525 -18.90 -12.93 46.36
C SER A 525 -19.29 -12.91 47.85
N SER A 526 -20.38 -13.58 48.22
CA SER A 526 -20.88 -13.62 49.60
C SER A 526 -19.89 -14.21 50.62
N ARG A 527 -18.78 -14.81 50.15
CA ARG A 527 -17.71 -15.36 50.98
C ARG A 527 -16.83 -14.27 51.61
N ASP A 528 -16.51 -13.20 50.89
CA ASP A 528 -15.62 -12.14 51.39
C ASP A 528 -16.33 -11.19 52.36
N VAL A 529 -17.66 -11.02 52.20
CA VAL A 529 -18.49 -10.21 53.12
C VAL A 529 -18.66 -10.90 54.48
N ASN A 530 -18.72 -12.24 54.51
CA ASN A 530 -18.81 -12.99 55.77
C ASN A 530 -17.50 -12.99 56.57
N ILE A 531 -16.34 -13.03 55.89
CA ILE A 531 -15.03 -12.97 56.55
C ILE A 531 -14.76 -11.57 57.12
N MET A 532 -15.23 -10.50 56.47
CA MET A 532 -15.17 -9.14 57.03
C MET A 532 -16.14 -8.95 58.20
N LYS A 533 -17.36 -9.52 58.13
CA LYS A 533 -18.32 -9.46 59.25
C LYS A 533 -17.83 -10.24 60.46
N GLU A 534 -17.26 -11.43 60.30
CA GLU A 534 -16.63 -12.16 61.42
C GLU A 534 -15.49 -11.35 62.05
N LYS A 535 -14.60 -10.75 61.25
CA LYS A 535 -13.49 -9.94 61.79
C LYS A 535 -13.94 -8.67 62.51
N LEU A 536 -15.04 -8.04 62.10
CA LEU A 536 -15.60 -6.87 62.79
C LEU A 536 -16.32 -7.24 64.08
N ILE A 537 -17.06 -8.36 64.10
CA ILE A 537 -17.73 -8.87 65.31
C ILE A 537 -16.69 -9.30 66.37
N PHE A 538 -15.54 -9.86 65.97
CA PHE A 538 -14.45 -10.18 66.89
C PHE A 538 -13.63 -8.96 67.36
N SER A 539 -13.67 -7.82 66.65
CA SER A 539 -13.04 -6.58 67.13
C SER A 539 -13.93 -5.79 68.11
N GLU A 540 -15.26 -5.87 67.98
CA GLU A 540 -16.19 -5.21 68.90
C GLU A 540 -16.31 -5.93 70.26
N LEU A 541 -16.18 -7.26 70.27
CA LEU A 541 -16.20 -8.06 71.51
C LEU A 541 -14.94 -7.88 72.40
N ASN A 542 -13.84 -7.38 71.84
CA ASN A 542 -12.60 -7.16 72.59
C ASN A 542 -12.42 -5.73 73.14
N ASN A 543 -13.29 -4.78 72.76
CA ASN A 543 -13.22 -3.38 73.22
C ASN A 543 -14.32 -3.00 74.21
N GLY A 544 -15.21 -3.92 74.60
CA GLY A 544 -16.31 -3.69 75.52
C GLY A 544 -15.96 -3.92 77.00
N LEU A 545 -14.96 -3.21 77.54
CA LEU A 545 -14.66 -3.19 78.98
C LEU A 545 -14.03 -1.85 79.39
N SER A 546 -14.84 -0.80 79.54
CA SER A 546 -14.56 0.38 80.38
C SER A 546 -15.74 1.38 80.39
N SER A 547 -16.32 1.59 81.60
CA SER A 547 -16.92 2.84 82.16
C SER A 547 -17.97 3.64 81.36
N THR A 548 -19.27 3.63 81.70
CA THR A 548 -20.03 4.46 82.70
C THR A 548 -20.23 5.95 82.38
N GLU A 549 -21.50 6.39 82.54
CA GLU A 549 -22.04 7.77 82.67
C GLU A 549 -22.12 8.62 81.37
N GLU A 550 -23.15 9.41 81.04
CA GLU A 550 -24.26 10.03 81.79
C GLU A 550 -25.36 10.55 80.83
N LEU A 551 -26.62 10.44 81.28
CA LEU A 551 -27.80 11.34 81.14
C LEU A 551 -27.82 12.49 80.08
N SER A 552 -28.89 12.58 79.26
CA SER A 552 -30.01 13.54 79.47
C SER A 552 -30.85 13.92 78.22
N LEU A 553 -32.18 13.84 78.42
CA LEU A 553 -33.29 14.73 78.02
C LEU A 553 -33.76 14.88 76.54
N TYR A 554 -34.94 14.27 76.31
CA TYR A 554 -36.09 14.62 75.44
C TYR A 554 -36.54 16.12 75.52
N PRO A 555 -37.57 16.62 74.77
CA PRO A 555 -38.50 15.95 73.82
C PRO A 555 -38.85 16.69 72.49
N GLU A 556 -39.32 15.88 71.53
CA GLU A 556 -40.63 15.91 70.81
C GLU A 556 -41.45 17.20 70.50
N ASN A 557 -42.03 17.13 69.28
CA ASN A 557 -43.33 17.63 68.78
C ASN A 557 -43.41 18.95 67.97
N GLY A 558 -44.10 18.86 66.82
CA GLY A 558 -44.65 20.02 66.10
C GLY A 558 -45.08 19.77 64.64
N TYR A 559 -46.29 19.23 64.42
CA TYR A 559 -47.04 19.22 63.15
C TYR A 559 -47.60 20.61 62.78
N VAL A 560 -47.51 21.07 61.51
CA VAL A 560 -48.47 21.94 60.74
C VAL A 560 -48.04 21.87 59.25
N ARG A 561 -48.76 21.40 58.21
CA ARG A 561 -50.07 21.67 57.55
C ARG A 561 -50.11 22.81 56.50
N TYR A 562 -50.12 22.40 55.22
CA TYR A 562 -50.78 22.95 53.99
C TYR A 562 -50.51 24.38 53.49
N SER A 563 -50.25 24.53 52.17
CA SER A 563 -51.25 25.01 51.18
C SER A 563 -50.70 25.12 49.74
N HIS A 564 -51.62 24.95 48.80
CA HIS A 564 -51.50 24.90 47.33
C HIS A 564 -51.71 26.28 46.68
N GLY A 565 -51.26 26.41 45.42
CA GLY A 565 -51.72 27.39 44.42
C GLY A 565 -50.66 28.45 44.08
N GLY A 566 -50.40 28.87 42.84
CA GLY A 566 -51.02 28.65 41.54
C GLY A 566 -50.53 29.77 40.60
N LEU A 567 -50.27 29.41 39.34
CA LEU A 567 -50.29 30.20 38.09
C LEU A 567 -50.17 31.75 38.09
N SER A 568 -49.23 32.23 37.26
CA SER A 568 -49.36 33.23 36.16
C SER A 568 -48.00 33.96 36.01
N ARG A 569 -47.47 34.24 34.82
CA ARG A 569 -48.05 34.61 33.52
C ARG A 569 -47.20 34.07 32.37
#